data_AF-A0A026VS67-F1
#
_entry.id   AF-A0A026VS67-F1
#
_cell.length_a   1.000
_cell.length_b   1.000
_cell.length_c   1.000
_cell.angle_alpha   90.00
_cell.angle_beta   90.00
_cell.angle_gamma   90.00
#
_symmetry.space_group_name_H-M   'P 1'
#
loop_
_entity.id
_entity.type
_entity.pdbx_description
1 polymer ?
#
loop_
_entity_poly.entity_id
_entity_poly.type
_entity_poly.pdbx_seq_one_letter_code
_entity_poly.pdbx_strand_id
1 'polypeptide(L)'
;DSLGMNGHGTRCAGEIAMEANNLKCGVGVAFEAAVGGIKLLDGLVNDRVEGEALGYKPELVDIYTASWGPADDGKSLEAPGRLAVEALERGIRKVDIRKSLSLSLLNHFISFSSYKIQIAFTKFVILYMCRLSYYRRKRQLSGFKEMLARCICKVFFSCFFRGLNMNEESLMGRNGKGSIYVWASGNGGSKSDDCGCDGYVGSIYTVAVGSASQTGRFPWYGERCPATLATTYSSGAYHDQMIATTDLKNTCTTKHTGTSASAPLAAGILALALQVNDNLTWRDIQHLIAWSSEYSPLSENPGWFKNAAGFWFNSRFGFGLMNAYALVMASINWTTVPEKTICKVDNVYM
;
A
#
# COMPACT_ATOMS: atom_id res chain seq x y z
N ASP A 1 29.38 -3.18 14.30
CA ASP A 1 28.10 -3.88 14.52
C ASP A 1 26.90 -2.95 14.45
N SER A 2 26.17 -3.04 13.34
CA SER A 2 24.93 -2.36 12.98
C SER A 2 23.70 -2.90 13.75
N LEU A 3 23.85 -3.16 15.05
CA LEU A 3 22.91 -3.97 15.86
C LEU A 3 21.58 -3.29 16.24
N GLY A 4 21.22 -2.15 15.64
CA GLY A 4 19.98 -1.41 15.94
C GLY A 4 19.28 -0.74 14.75
N MET A 5 19.78 -0.85 13.52
CA MET A 5 19.23 -0.07 12.38
C MET A 5 17.96 -0.65 11.75
N ASN A 6 17.68 -1.95 11.91
CA ASN A 6 16.59 -2.64 11.20
C ASN A 6 15.41 -3.08 12.08
N GLY A 7 15.26 -2.51 13.28
CA GLY A 7 14.16 -2.89 14.20
C GLY A 7 12.84 -2.18 13.94
N HIS A 8 12.85 -1.15 13.10
CA HIS A 8 11.69 -0.32 12.79
C HIS A 8 10.50 -1.14 12.30
N GLY A 9 10.68 -1.98 11.27
CA GLY A 9 9.60 -2.82 10.76
C GLY A 9 9.05 -3.84 11.77
N THR A 10 9.88 -4.37 12.67
CA THR A 10 9.44 -5.27 13.75
C THR A 10 8.55 -4.54 14.75
N ARG A 11 8.92 -3.31 15.13
CA ARG A 11 8.13 -2.45 16.02
C ARG A 11 6.77 -2.11 15.41
N CYS A 12 6.75 -1.70 14.15
CA CYS A 12 5.51 -1.44 13.41
C CYS A 12 4.61 -2.67 13.33
N ALA A 13 5.18 -3.85 13.07
CA ALA A 13 4.42 -5.09 13.00
C ALA A 13 3.78 -5.46 14.34
N GLY A 14 4.49 -5.20 15.46
CA GLY A 14 3.96 -5.46 16.79
C GLY A 14 2.76 -4.58 17.14
N GLU A 15 2.74 -3.31 16.73
CA GLU A 15 1.61 -2.40 16.94
C GLU A 15 0.34 -2.90 16.26
N ILE A 16 0.48 -3.53 15.09
CA ILE A 16 -0.65 -4.07 14.32
C ILE A 16 -1.13 -5.37 14.95
N ALA A 17 -0.25 -6.36 15.13
CA ALA A 17 -0.65 -7.74 15.36
C ALA A 17 0.26 -8.53 16.31
N MET A 18 0.90 -7.90 17.31
CA MET A 18 1.52 -8.71 18.37
C MET A 18 0.45 -9.51 19.13
N GLU A 19 0.75 -10.80 19.35
CA GLU A 19 -0.17 -11.78 19.93
C GLU A 19 -0.63 -11.38 21.34
N ALA A 20 -1.94 -11.46 21.58
CA ALA A 20 -2.54 -11.21 22.89
C ALA A 20 -2.38 -12.42 23.84
N ASN A 21 -2.50 -12.17 25.16
CA ASN A 21 -2.66 -13.21 26.18
C ASN A 21 -1.55 -14.27 26.26
N ASN A 22 -0.32 -13.94 25.83
CA ASN A 22 0.83 -14.86 25.86
C ASN A 22 1.91 -14.48 26.90
N LEU A 23 1.61 -13.52 27.80
CA LEU A 23 2.50 -12.98 28.84
C LEU A 23 3.79 -12.30 28.31
N LYS A 24 3.83 -11.91 27.03
CA LYS A 24 4.97 -11.21 26.42
C LYS A 24 4.57 -9.83 25.93
N CYS A 25 5.43 -8.84 26.13
CA CYS A 25 5.28 -7.47 25.64
C CYS A 25 3.91 -6.83 25.97
N GLY A 26 2.99 -6.84 25.00
CA GLY A 26 1.70 -6.14 25.02
C GLY A 26 0.73 -6.83 24.06
N VAL A 27 -0.12 -6.05 23.38
CA VAL A 27 -1.12 -6.55 22.43
C VAL A 27 -1.22 -5.64 21.21
N GLY A 28 -1.33 -6.22 20.01
CA GLY A 28 -1.54 -5.48 18.77
C GLY A 28 -2.98 -5.00 18.66
N VAL A 29 -3.22 -3.92 17.91
CA VAL A 29 -4.56 -3.38 17.68
C VAL A 29 -5.49 -4.44 17.05
N ALA A 30 -4.98 -5.18 16.09
CA ALA A 30 -5.63 -6.32 15.43
C ALA A 30 -4.80 -7.60 15.70
N PHE A 31 -4.75 -8.02 16.96
CA PHE A 31 -3.89 -9.13 17.43
C PHE A 31 -4.18 -10.50 16.80
N GLU A 32 -5.30 -10.68 16.11
CA GLU A 32 -5.62 -11.90 15.33
C GLU A 32 -5.35 -11.74 13.82
N ALA A 33 -4.93 -10.56 13.37
CA ALA A 33 -4.58 -10.33 11.97
C ALA A 33 -3.26 -11.01 11.60
N ALA A 34 -3.16 -11.48 10.36
CA ALA A 34 -1.89 -11.93 9.81
C ALA A 34 -1.01 -10.71 9.46
N VAL A 35 0.27 -10.74 9.84
CA VAL A 35 1.24 -9.70 9.53
C VAL A 35 2.43 -10.26 8.76
N GLY A 36 2.89 -9.51 7.76
CA GLY A 36 4.08 -9.81 6.96
C GLY A 36 4.97 -8.58 6.83
N GLY A 37 6.20 -8.76 6.35
CA GLY A 37 7.16 -7.67 6.17
C GLY A 37 7.78 -7.69 4.77
N ILE A 38 7.80 -6.54 4.11
CA ILE A 38 8.51 -6.31 2.85
C ILE A 38 9.78 -5.53 3.17
N LYS A 39 10.93 -6.16 2.95
CA LYS A 39 12.24 -5.56 3.26
C LYS A 39 12.71 -4.68 2.10
N LEU A 40 12.39 -3.40 2.17
CA LEU A 40 12.72 -2.38 1.16
C LEU A 40 13.95 -1.52 1.54
N LEU A 41 14.04 -1.09 2.79
CA LEU A 41 14.92 0.02 3.22
C LEU A 41 16.36 -0.39 3.61
N ASP A 42 16.68 -1.68 3.63
CA ASP A 42 18.01 -2.20 3.98
C ASP A 42 18.87 -2.38 2.71
N GLY A 43 19.00 -1.31 1.92
CA GLY A 43 19.70 -1.32 0.63
C GLY A 43 19.45 -0.08 -0.22
N LEU A 44 19.93 -0.11 -1.47
CA LEU A 44 19.66 0.95 -2.45
C LEU A 44 18.17 0.93 -2.83
N VAL A 45 17.46 1.99 -2.43
CA VAL A 45 16.06 2.20 -2.82
C VAL A 45 16.02 3.00 -4.12
N ASN A 46 15.27 2.50 -5.09
CA ASN A 46 14.94 3.21 -6.33
C ASN A 46 13.50 2.88 -6.74
N ASP A 47 12.98 3.62 -7.71
CA ASP A 47 11.59 3.52 -8.19
C ASP A 47 11.14 2.08 -8.50
N ARG A 48 12.03 1.23 -9.05
CA ARG A 48 11.69 -0.17 -9.32
C ARG A 48 11.44 -0.95 -8.02
N VAL A 49 12.30 -0.78 -7.02
CA VAL A 49 12.14 -1.50 -5.74
C VAL A 49 10.91 -1.00 -4.99
N GLU A 50 10.63 0.30 -5.05
CA GLU A 50 9.41 0.89 -4.49
C GLU A 50 8.15 0.33 -5.18
N GLY A 51 8.11 0.34 -6.52
CA GLY A 51 7.00 -0.20 -7.29
C GLY A 51 6.79 -1.71 -7.09
N GLU A 52 7.87 -2.49 -6.98
CA GLU A 52 7.80 -3.92 -6.66
C GLU A 52 7.24 -4.16 -5.25
N ALA A 53 7.63 -3.34 -4.26
CA ALA A 53 7.15 -3.44 -2.89
C ALA A 53 5.66 -3.07 -2.78
N LEU A 54 5.25 -1.94 -3.37
CA LEU A 54 3.86 -1.46 -3.37
C LEU A 54 2.91 -2.37 -4.14
N GLY A 55 3.47 -3.10 -5.11
CA GLY A 55 2.78 -4.04 -5.96
C GLY A 55 2.91 -5.50 -5.52
N TYR A 56 3.47 -5.78 -4.34
CA TYR A 56 3.76 -7.14 -3.89
C TYR A 56 2.50 -7.84 -3.40
N LYS A 57 2.07 -8.88 -4.13
CA LYS A 57 0.96 -9.76 -3.77
C LYS A 57 -0.35 -9.04 -3.36
N PRO A 58 -0.88 -8.14 -4.21
CA PRO A 58 -2.13 -7.40 -3.92
C PRO A 58 -3.37 -8.29 -3.75
N GLU A 59 -3.30 -9.54 -4.19
CA GLU A 59 -4.31 -10.57 -4.00
C GLU A 59 -4.26 -11.23 -2.60
N LEU A 60 -3.16 -11.06 -1.87
CA LEU A 60 -2.97 -11.60 -0.51
C LEU A 60 -2.89 -10.51 0.57
N VAL A 61 -2.46 -9.31 0.21
CA VAL A 61 -2.27 -8.20 1.15
C VAL A 61 -3.42 -7.21 1.05
N ASP A 62 -4.17 -7.07 2.13
CA ASP A 62 -5.25 -6.08 2.23
C ASP A 62 -4.72 -4.65 2.47
N ILE A 63 -3.83 -4.52 3.45
CA ILE A 63 -3.34 -3.23 3.95
C ILE A 63 -1.82 -3.21 3.86
N TYR A 64 -1.29 -2.22 3.15
CA TYR A 64 0.12 -1.86 3.13
C TYR A 64 0.32 -0.68 4.08
N THR A 65 1.29 -0.76 4.98
CA THR A 65 1.67 0.35 5.86
C THR A 65 3.10 0.77 5.56
N ALA A 66 3.32 2.08 5.41
CA ALA A 66 4.62 2.65 5.08
C ALA A 66 4.86 3.95 5.87
N SER A 67 6.13 4.25 6.10
CA SER A 67 6.57 5.49 6.76
C SER A 67 7.94 5.91 6.25
N TRP A 68 8.11 5.78 4.94
CA TRP A 68 9.27 6.22 4.17
C TRP A 68 8.79 7.18 3.08
N GLY A 69 9.69 8.01 2.58
CA GLY A 69 9.39 9.07 1.62
C GLY A 69 10.67 9.86 1.34
N PRO A 70 10.54 11.08 0.79
CA PRO A 70 11.63 12.04 0.67
C PRO A 70 12.27 12.36 2.02
N ALA A 71 13.40 13.05 2.01
CA ALA A 71 14.03 13.46 3.26
C ALA A 71 13.17 14.51 3.99
N ASP A 72 12.80 14.22 5.25
CA ASP A 72 12.12 15.14 6.16
C ASP A 72 13.06 16.29 6.59
N ASP A 73 13.50 17.15 5.68
CA ASP A 73 14.51 18.20 5.89
C ASP A 73 14.00 19.63 5.71
N GLY A 74 12.73 19.81 5.35
CA GLY A 74 12.11 21.10 5.05
C GLY A 74 12.57 21.73 3.73
N LYS A 75 13.22 20.94 2.85
CA LYS A 75 13.79 21.41 1.58
C LYS A 75 13.51 20.46 0.41
N SER A 76 13.34 19.18 0.67
CA SER A 76 12.98 18.20 -0.35
C SER A 76 11.56 18.42 -0.88
N LEU A 77 11.41 18.29 -2.19
CA LEU A 77 10.13 18.26 -2.89
C LEU A 77 10.20 17.15 -3.93
N GLU A 78 9.60 16.00 -3.60
CA GLU A 78 9.74 14.79 -4.39
C GLU A 78 8.41 14.04 -4.44
N ALA A 79 8.20 13.31 -5.54
CA ALA A 79 7.01 12.50 -5.75
C ALA A 79 7.42 11.07 -6.06
N PRO A 80 6.52 10.08 -5.87
CA PRO A 80 6.79 8.71 -6.24
C PRO A 80 7.23 8.65 -7.70
N GLY A 81 8.23 7.81 -7.97
CA GLY A 81 8.64 7.56 -9.35
C GLY A 81 7.52 6.88 -10.15
N ARG A 82 7.73 6.78 -11.46
CA ARG A 82 6.69 6.29 -12.37
C ARG A 82 6.22 4.88 -12.00
N LEU A 83 7.13 3.98 -11.66
CA LEU A 83 6.79 2.60 -11.31
C LEU A 83 6.05 2.51 -9.97
N ALA A 84 6.44 3.32 -8.98
CA ALA A 84 5.72 3.44 -7.73
C ALA A 84 4.28 3.97 -7.94
N VAL A 85 4.09 5.00 -8.78
CA VAL A 85 2.75 5.50 -9.15
C VAL A 85 1.93 4.41 -9.84
N GLU A 86 2.49 3.74 -10.86
CA GLU A 86 1.81 2.66 -11.57
C GLU A 86 1.42 1.50 -10.62
N ALA A 87 2.24 1.22 -9.61
CA ALA A 87 1.94 0.21 -8.59
C ALA A 87 0.77 0.62 -7.69
N LEU A 88 0.75 1.86 -7.17
CA LEU A 88 -0.38 2.39 -6.40
C LEU A 88 -1.67 2.36 -7.22
N GLU A 89 -1.63 2.83 -8.47
CA GLU A 89 -2.79 2.84 -9.36
C GLU A 89 -3.31 1.44 -9.67
N ARG A 90 -2.40 0.48 -9.90
CA ARG A 90 -2.79 -0.91 -10.12
C ARG A 90 -3.41 -1.53 -8.87
N GLY A 91 -2.88 -1.21 -7.69
CA GLY A 91 -3.42 -1.68 -6.40
C GLY A 91 -4.85 -1.26 -6.16
N ILE A 92 -5.25 -0.05 -6.59
CA ILE A 92 -6.60 0.51 -6.34
C ILE A 92 -7.63 0.25 -7.45
N ARG A 93 -7.24 -0.41 -8.55
CA ARG A 93 -8.14 -0.67 -9.70
C ARG A 93 -9.23 -1.68 -9.36
N LYS A 94 -10.44 -1.39 -9.84
CA LYS A 94 -11.59 -2.30 -9.81
C LYS A 94 -11.53 -3.30 -10.96
N VAL A 95 -12.09 -4.49 -10.72
CA VAL A 95 -12.35 -5.48 -11.77
C VAL A 95 -13.47 -4.94 -12.66
N ASP A 96 -13.16 -4.59 -13.91
CA ASP A 96 -14.17 -4.32 -14.93
C ASP A 96 -14.53 -5.63 -15.64
N ILE A 97 -15.57 -6.31 -15.13
CA ILE A 97 -16.06 -7.59 -15.65
C ILE A 97 -16.42 -7.49 -17.15
N ARG A 98 -16.83 -6.30 -17.64
CA ARG A 98 -17.18 -6.10 -19.05
C ARG A 98 -15.96 -6.14 -19.98
N LYS A 99 -14.78 -5.72 -19.49
CA LYS A 99 -13.52 -5.81 -20.25
C LYS A 99 -12.90 -7.20 -20.19
N SER A 100 -12.98 -7.88 -19.05
CA SER A 100 -12.52 -9.26 -18.85
C SER A 100 -13.20 -10.23 -19.84
N LEU A 101 -14.51 -10.09 -20.04
CA LEU A 101 -15.26 -10.90 -21.02
C LEU A 101 -14.86 -10.64 -22.48
N SER A 102 -14.33 -9.45 -22.82
CA SER A 102 -13.87 -9.17 -24.18
C SER A 102 -12.59 -9.93 -24.53
N LEU A 103 -11.70 -10.14 -23.57
CA LEU A 103 -10.45 -10.89 -23.74
C LEU A 103 -10.68 -12.40 -23.77
N SER A 104 -11.66 -12.91 -23.01
CA SER A 104 -12.04 -14.33 -23.09
C SER A 104 -12.77 -14.68 -24.40
N LEU A 105 -13.52 -13.73 -24.98
CA LEU A 105 -14.24 -13.94 -26.24
C LEU A 105 -13.39 -13.69 -27.49
N LEU A 106 -12.33 -12.87 -27.42
CA LEU A 106 -11.40 -12.68 -28.56
C LEU A 106 -10.48 -13.88 -28.82
N ASN A 107 -10.37 -14.82 -27.89
CA ASN A 107 -9.59 -16.06 -28.07
C ASN A 107 -10.39 -17.25 -28.64
N HIS A 108 -11.58 -17.02 -29.21
CA HIS A 108 -12.41 -18.08 -29.80
C HIS A 108 -12.91 -17.83 -31.24
N PHE A 109 -12.25 -16.96 -32.00
CA PHE A 109 -12.49 -16.81 -33.44
C PHE A 109 -11.20 -16.96 -34.25
N ILE A 110 -10.64 -18.17 -34.24
CA ILE A 110 -9.85 -18.65 -35.38
C ILE A 110 -10.66 -19.79 -36.00
N SER A 111 -11.35 -19.46 -37.09
CA SER A 111 -12.02 -20.42 -37.96
C SER A 111 -11.00 -21.39 -38.54
N PHE A 112 -10.96 -22.62 -38.02
CA PHE A 112 -10.42 -23.77 -38.76
C PHE A 112 -11.57 -24.70 -39.12
N SER A 113 -11.86 -24.70 -40.42
CA SER A 113 -12.68 -25.71 -41.08
C SER A 113 -12.16 -27.10 -40.74
N SER A 114 -13.09 -27.93 -40.26
CA SER A 114 -13.14 -29.38 -40.40
C SER A 114 -11.88 -30.16 -40.01
N TYR A 115 -11.77 -30.62 -38.76
CA TYR A 115 -11.34 -32.00 -38.44
C TYR A 115 -11.73 -32.33 -36.97
N LYS A 116 -12.41 -33.47 -36.79
CA LYS A 116 -12.83 -34.05 -35.51
C LYS A 116 -11.62 -34.32 -34.61
N ILE A 117 -11.58 -33.75 -33.40
CA ILE A 117 -10.77 -34.29 -32.29
C ILE A 117 -11.55 -34.17 -30.98
N GLN A 118 -11.62 -35.30 -30.28
CA GLN A 118 -12.35 -35.59 -29.06
C GLN A 118 -11.56 -35.04 -27.86
N ILE A 119 -12.21 -34.27 -26.98
CA ILE A 119 -11.58 -33.69 -25.78
C ILE A 119 -11.61 -34.75 -24.67
N ALA A 120 -10.42 -35.14 -24.17
CA ALA A 120 -10.24 -35.85 -22.92
C ALA A 120 -9.32 -35.02 -22.00
N PHE A 121 -9.75 -34.80 -20.76
CA PHE A 121 -8.98 -34.18 -19.68
C PHE A 121 -7.84 -35.10 -19.24
N THR A 122 -6.58 -34.64 -19.23
CA THR A 122 -5.60 -34.94 -18.15
C THR A 122 -4.34 -34.06 -18.20
N LYS A 123 -3.81 -33.72 -17.02
CA LYS A 123 -2.58 -32.97 -16.70
C LYS A 123 -1.30 -33.67 -17.21
N PHE A 124 -0.28 -32.92 -17.64
CA PHE A 124 1.14 -33.37 -17.59
C PHE A 124 2.15 -32.22 -17.43
N VAL A 125 3.17 -32.49 -16.61
CA VAL A 125 4.42 -31.74 -16.39
C VAL A 125 5.46 -32.18 -17.43
N ILE A 126 6.24 -31.24 -18.01
CA ILE A 126 7.42 -31.59 -18.82
C ILE A 126 8.62 -30.74 -18.42
N LEU A 127 9.65 -31.42 -17.90
CA LEU A 127 11.04 -30.99 -17.75
C LEU A 127 11.78 -31.23 -19.08
N TYR A 128 12.58 -30.28 -19.56
CA TYR A 128 13.72 -30.60 -20.43
C TYR A 128 14.92 -29.68 -20.17
N MET A 129 16.05 -30.33 -19.85
CA MET A 129 17.41 -29.81 -20.05
C MET A 129 17.79 -29.96 -21.53
N CYS A 130 18.59 -29.02 -22.06
CA CYS A 130 19.19 -29.18 -23.39
C CYS A 130 20.72 -29.04 -23.31
N ARG A 131 21.42 -30.06 -23.81
CA ARG A 131 22.88 -30.23 -23.91
C ARG A 131 23.33 -29.66 -25.26
N LEU A 132 24.31 -28.75 -25.28
CA LEU A 132 24.92 -28.22 -26.52
C LEU A 132 26.13 -29.09 -26.91
N SER A 133 26.10 -29.69 -28.09
CA SER A 133 27.28 -30.22 -28.78
C SER A 133 27.55 -29.44 -30.06
N TYR A 134 28.81 -29.06 -30.23
CA TYR A 134 29.38 -28.17 -31.24
C TYR A 134 29.96 -28.98 -32.41
N TYR A 135 29.55 -28.71 -33.65
CA TYR A 135 30.31 -29.12 -34.84
C TYR A 135 30.18 -28.10 -35.98
N ARG A 136 31.31 -27.81 -36.62
CA ARG A 136 31.59 -26.59 -37.41
C ARG A 136 32.07 -26.99 -38.82
N ARG A 137 31.38 -26.60 -39.89
CA ARG A 137 32.01 -26.27 -41.20
C ARG A 137 31.07 -25.52 -42.19
N LYS A 138 31.42 -24.24 -42.36
CA LYS A 138 31.45 -23.33 -43.53
C LYS A 138 30.35 -23.31 -44.63
N ARG A 139 29.88 -22.06 -44.82
CA ARG A 139 29.38 -21.35 -46.04
C ARG A 139 27.87 -21.42 -46.35
N GLN A 140 27.12 -20.39 -45.94
CA GLN A 140 26.67 -19.27 -46.81
C GLN A 140 25.91 -18.23 -45.97
N LEU A 141 26.18 -16.95 -46.24
CA LEU A 141 25.47 -15.81 -45.67
C LEU A 141 24.06 -15.72 -46.28
N SER A 142 23.06 -16.26 -45.59
CA SER A 142 21.65 -15.86 -45.78
C SER A 142 20.70 -16.34 -44.65
N GLY A 143 21.20 -16.93 -43.56
CA GLY A 143 20.37 -17.52 -42.50
C GLY A 143 20.47 -16.88 -41.11
N PHE A 144 21.18 -15.75 -40.96
CA PHE A 144 21.42 -15.17 -39.62
C PHE A 144 20.26 -14.31 -39.08
N LYS A 145 19.30 -13.93 -39.92
CA LYS A 145 18.09 -13.21 -39.49
C LYS A 145 17.00 -14.13 -38.92
N GLU A 146 16.92 -15.38 -39.37
CA GLU A 146 15.88 -16.32 -38.91
C GLU A 146 16.23 -17.03 -37.60
N MET A 147 17.53 -17.25 -37.31
CA MET A 147 17.95 -17.89 -36.06
C MET A 147 17.90 -16.92 -34.85
N LEU A 148 18.19 -15.63 -35.07
CA LEU A 148 17.99 -14.59 -34.05
C LEU A 148 16.50 -14.36 -33.77
N ALA A 149 15.66 -14.35 -34.81
CA ALA A 149 14.20 -14.22 -34.68
C ALA A 149 13.59 -15.40 -33.91
N ARG A 150 14.11 -16.62 -34.06
CA ARG A 150 13.61 -17.81 -33.34
C ARG A 150 14.06 -17.88 -31.86
N CYS A 151 15.23 -17.33 -31.52
CA CYS A 151 15.65 -17.18 -30.11
C CYS A 151 14.95 -16.00 -29.42
N ILE A 152 14.80 -14.87 -30.11
CA ILE A 152 14.05 -13.72 -29.59
C ILE A 152 12.59 -14.10 -29.40
N CYS A 153 11.95 -14.81 -30.34
CA CYS A 153 10.57 -15.28 -30.17
C CYS A 153 10.41 -16.34 -29.07
N LYS A 154 11.36 -17.25 -28.85
CA LYS A 154 11.24 -18.24 -27.75
C LYS A 154 11.44 -17.62 -26.36
N VAL A 155 12.29 -16.61 -26.22
CA VAL A 155 12.44 -15.85 -24.96
C VAL A 155 11.26 -14.89 -24.77
N PHE A 156 10.80 -14.22 -25.82
CA PHE A 156 9.57 -13.40 -25.78
C PHE A 156 8.35 -14.25 -25.44
N PHE A 157 8.15 -15.42 -26.07
CA PHE A 157 7.01 -16.29 -25.76
C PHE A 157 7.12 -16.90 -24.35
N SER A 158 8.31 -17.26 -23.88
CA SER A 158 8.48 -17.79 -22.52
C SER A 158 8.20 -16.72 -21.45
N CYS A 159 8.59 -15.46 -21.67
CA CYS A 159 8.25 -14.34 -20.78
C CYS A 159 6.77 -13.92 -20.91
N PHE A 160 6.21 -13.92 -22.12
CA PHE A 160 4.83 -13.54 -22.36
C PHE A 160 3.87 -14.59 -21.79
N PHE A 161 4.13 -15.89 -21.98
CA PHE A 161 3.26 -16.95 -21.46
C PHE A 161 3.49 -17.30 -19.98
N ARG A 162 4.68 -17.05 -19.41
CA ARG A 162 4.81 -17.10 -17.93
C ARG A 162 4.10 -15.94 -17.24
N GLY A 163 3.89 -14.82 -17.94
CA GLY A 163 3.09 -13.69 -17.46
C GLY A 163 1.57 -13.80 -17.68
N LEU A 164 1.12 -14.63 -18.62
CA LEU A 164 -0.31 -14.73 -19.00
C LEU A 164 -1.12 -15.80 -18.26
N ASN A 165 -0.50 -16.60 -17.38
CA ASN A 165 -1.22 -17.53 -16.51
C ASN A 165 -1.57 -16.92 -15.14
N MET A 166 -1.33 -15.63 -14.95
CA MET A 166 -1.93 -14.89 -13.84
C MET A 166 -3.25 -14.34 -14.34
N ASN A 167 -4.36 -14.83 -13.78
CA ASN A 167 -5.67 -14.25 -14.02
C ASN A 167 -5.56 -12.74 -13.75
N GLU A 168 -6.13 -11.89 -14.60
CA GLU A 168 -6.09 -10.43 -14.41
C GLU A 168 -6.61 -10.02 -13.01
N GLU A 169 -7.50 -10.84 -12.43
CA GLU A 169 -7.99 -10.77 -11.05
C GLU A 169 -6.89 -10.92 -9.98
N SER A 170 -5.86 -11.75 -10.21
CA SER A 170 -4.75 -11.96 -9.26
C SER A 170 -3.72 -10.82 -9.28
N LEU A 171 -3.92 -9.79 -10.11
CA LEU A 171 -3.05 -8.60 -10.19
C LEU A 171 -3.67 -7.37 -9.52
N MET A 172 -4.94 -7.45 -9.12
CA MET A 172 -5.70 -6.34 -8.56
C MET A 172 -5.79 -6.44 -7.03
N GLY A 173 -5.78 -5.30 -6.35
CA GLY A 173 -5.89 -5.24 -4.90
C GLY A 173 -7.23 -5.74 -4.40
N ARG A 174 -7.22 -6.69 -3.47
CA ARG A 174 -8.40 -7.14 -2.71
C ARG A 174 -9.58 -7.51 -3.59
N ASN A 175 -9.35 -8.33 -4.63
CA ASN A 175 -10.37 -8.74 -5.61
C ASN A 175 -11.09 -7.56 -6.29
N GLY A 176 -10.35 -6.47 -6.54
CA GLY A 176 -10.88 -5.24 -7.15
C GLY A 176 -11.52 -4.26 -6.17
N LYS A 177 -11.54 -4.54 -4.86
CA LYS A 177 -11.97 -3.55 -3.84
C LYS A 177 -10.90 -2.46 -3.64
N GLY A 178 -9.67 -2.74 -4.09
CA GLY A 178 -8.51 -1.86 -4.04
C GLY A 178 -7.73 -2.02 -2.75
N SER A 179 -6.41 -2.15 -2.87
CA SER A 179 -5.48 -2.19 -1.75
C SER A 179 -5.54 -0.88 -0.94
N ILE A 180 -5.32 -0.99 0.36
CA ILE A 180 -5.32 0.15 1.28
C ILE A 180 -3.86 0.48 1.60
N TYR A 181 -3.42 1.69 1.26
CA TYR A 181 -2.06 2.16 1.54
C TYR A 181 -2.09 3.17 2.68
N VAL A 182 -1.62 2.80 3.86
CA VAL A 182 -1.50 3.69 5.03
C VAL A 182 -0.10 4.28 5.07
N TRP A 183 0.00 5.59 5.23
CA TRP A 183 1.27 6.32 5.16
C TRP A 183 1.44 7.23 6.37
N ALA A 184 2.63 7.23 6.98
CA ALA A 184 2.97 8.23 7.98
C ALA A 184 3.16 9.60 7.32
N SER A 185 2.71 10.67 7.98
CA SER A 185 2.77 12.02 7.41
C SER A 185 4.15 12.69 7.46
N GLY A 186 5.20 12.07 8.00
CA GLY A 186 6.56 12.64 8.09
C GLY A 186 6.95 13.15 9.49
N ASN A 187 8.25 13.34 9.73
CA ASN A 187 8.87 13.70 11.01
C ASN A 187 9.70 15.01 10.96
N GLY A 188 9.52 15.82 9.92
CA GLY A 188 10.25 17.04 9.62
C GLY A 188 9.77 18.32 10.33
N GLY A 189 8.82 18.23 11.26
CA GLY A 189 8.19 19.39 11.91
C GLY A 189 9.19 20.39 12.52
N SER A 190 10.24 19.91 13.22
CA SER A 190 11.30 20.76 13.78
C SER A 190 12.15 21.50 12.75
N LYS A 191 12.11 21.06 11.48
CA LYS A 191 12.80 21.68 10.35
C LYS A 191 11.85 22.54 9.50
N SER A 192 10.63 22.76 9.98
CA SER A 192 9.56 23.49 9.27
C SER A 192 9.14 22.81 7.96
N ASP A 193 9.19 21.49 7.91
CA ASP A 193 8.72 20.72 6.76
C ASP A 193 7.19 20.74 6.61
N ASP A 194 6.73 20.49 5.38
CA ASP A 194 5.32 20.42 5.00
C ASP A 194 5.09 19.15 4.19
N CYS A 195 4.25 18.26 4.71
CA CYS A 195 4.02 16.96 4.09
C CYS A 195 3.31 17.03 2.72
N GLY A 196 2.87 18.22 2.28
CA GLY A 196 2.44 18.46 0.90
C GLY A 196 3.60 18.39 -0.11
N CYS A 197 4.85 18.48 0.36
CA CYS A 197 6.06 18.31 -0.46
C CYS A 197 6.47 16.84 -0.62
N ASP A 198 5.84 15.92 0.12
CA ASP A 198 5.97 14.47 -0.05
C ASP A 198 4.82 13.95 -0.93
N GLY A 199 5.11 13.56 -2.17
CA GLY A 199 4.11 13.02 -3.08
C GLY A 199 3.54 11.65 -2.69
N TYR A 200 4.17 10.90 -1.76
CA TYR A 200 3.55 9.69 -1.19
C TYR A 200 2.42 10.06 -0.23
N VAL A 201 2.64 11.06 0.63
CA VAL A 201 1.62 11.60 1.54
C VAL A 201 0.54 12.37 0.76
N GLY A 202 0.94 13.17 -0.23
CA GLY A 202 0.03 13.92 -1.10
C GLY A 202 -0.77 13.08 -2.10
N SER A 203 -0.49 11.78 -2.21
CA SER A 203 -1.21 10.88 -3.12
C SER A 203 -2.63 10.61 -2.64
N ILE A 204 -3.62 10.76 -3.52
CA ILE A 204 -5.02 10.42 -3.19
C ILE A 204 -5.23 8.93 -2.90
N TYR A 205 -4.26 8.08 -3.28
CA TYR A 205 -4.33 6.62 -3.10
C TYR A 205 -3.84 6.18 -1.72
N THR A 206 -3.20 7.08 -0.97
CA THR A 206 -2.71 6.81 0.38
C THR A 206 -3.64 7.39 1.43
N VAL A 207 -3.63 6.79 2.62
CA VAL A 207 -4.25 7.27 3.83
C VAL A 207 -3.13 7.85 4.68
N ALA A 208 -2.94 9.17 4.59
CA ALA A 208 -1.93 9.88 5.36
C ALA A 208 -2.36 10.04 6.82
N VAL A 209 -1.50 9.59 7.74
CA VAL A 209 -1.76 9.52 9.18
C VAL A 209 -0.72 10.36 9.93
N GLY A 210 -1.21 11.37 10.64
CA GLY A 210 -0.42 12.20 11.56
C GLY A 210 -0.36 11.62 12.97
N SER A 211 0.28 12.36 13.88
CA SER A 211 0.46 11.95 15.28
C SER A 211 -0.14 12.95 16.27
N ALA A 212 -0.67 12.42 17.36
CA ALA A 212 -0.97 13.15 18.58
C ALA A 212 -0.19 12.57 19.76
N SER A 213 0.24 13.41 20.69
CA SER A 213 0.81 12.95 21.95
C SER A 213 -0.24 12.33 22.86
N GLN A 214 0.20 11.68 23.93
CA GLN A 214 -0.65 11.18 25.01
C GLN A 214 -1.64 12.24 25.54
N THR A 215 -1.22 13.50 25.58
CA THR A 215 -2.00 14.65 26.05
C THR A 215 -2.84 15.31 24.95
N GLY A 216 -2.94 14.70 23.77
CA GLY A 216 -3.71 15.23 22.64
C GLY A 216 -3.06 16.44 21.97
N ARG A 217 -1.76 16.69 22.19
CA ARG A 217 -1.02 17.82 21.62
C ARG A 217 -0.31 17.42 20.33
N PHE A 218 -0.13 18.39 19.44
CA PHE A 218 0.64 18.19 18.21
C PHE A 218 2.13 18.00 18.56
N PRO A 219 2.76 16.88 18.16
CA PRO A 219 4.16 16.62 18.49
C PRO A 219 5.10 17.51 17.68
N TRP A 220 6.29 17.76 18.24
CA TRP A 220 7.31 18.65 17.65
C TRP A 220 7.84 18.16 16.29
N TYR A 221 7.81 16.85 16.06
CA TYR A 221 8.26 16.24 14.81
C TYR A 221 7.15 16.19 13.74
N GLY A 222 5.89 16.36 14.11
CA GLY A 222 4.78 16.19 13.17
C GLY A 222 4.82 17.22 12.05
N GLU A 223 4.56 16.77 10.83
CA GLU A 223 4.39 17.65 9.67
C GLU A 223 2.91 17.99 9.46
N ARG A 224 2.64 19.21 9.01
CA ARG A 224 1.29 19.68 8.69
C ARG A 224 1.12 19.73 7.18
N CYS A 225 -0.03 19.28 6.68
CA CYS A 225 -0.44 19.51 5.30
C CYS A 225 -1.92 19.18 5.12
N PRO A 226 -2.59 19.69 4.06
CA PRO A 226 -3.98 19.37 3.77
C PRO A 226 -4.23 17.89 3.41
N ALA A 227 -3.18 17.13 3.07
CA ALA A 227 -3.28 15.74 2.65
C ALA A 227 -3.48 14.77 3.84
N THR A 228 -3.11 15.16 5.06
CA THR A 228 -3.32 14.35 6.27
C THR A 228 -4.81 14.07 6.49
N LEU A 229 -5.18 12.78 6.49
CA LEU A 229 -6.58 12.38 6.58
C LEU A 229 -7.04 12.23 8.03
N ALA A 230 -6.21 11.64 8.89
CA ALA A 230 -6.53 11.45 10.30
C ALA A 230 -5.26 11.34 11.16
N THR A 231 -5.43 11.11 12.45
CA THR A 231 -4.35 10.99 13.42
C THR A 231 -4.56 9.80 14.33
N THR A 232 -3.46 9.17 14.75
CA THR A 232 -3.43 8.24 15.87
C THR A 232 -2.40 8.70 16.90
N TYR A 233 -2.38 8.06 18.07
CA TYR A 233 -1.38 8.39 19.08
C TYR A 233 0.04 7.98 18.64
N SER A 234 1.02 8.71 19.15
CA SER A 234 2.44 8.35 19.13
C SER A 234 3.13 9.02 20.32
N SER A 235 4.46 9.10 20.28
CA SER A 235 5.26 9.84 21.25
C SER A 235 4.97 11.34 21.25
N GLY A 236 5.17 11.98 22.40
CA GLY A 236 5.02 13.42 22.54
C GLY A 236 6.27 14.12 23.08
N ALA A 237 6.04 15.17 23.85
CA ALA A 237 7.11 15.98 24.44
C ALA A 237 7.47 15.48 25.85
N TYR A 238 8.76 15.56 26.20
CA TYR A 238 9.32 15.43 27.55
C TYR A 238 8.86 14.21 28.37
N HIS A 239 7.69 14.28 29.00
CA HIS A 239 7.11 13.24 29.87
C HIS A 239 5.98 12.42 29.24
N ASP A 240 5.55 12.77 28.02
CA ASP A 240 4.54 11.99 27.30
C ASP A 240 5.05 10.56 27.07
N GLN A 241 4.15 9.59 27.29
CA GLN A 241 4.44 8.20 26.97
C GLN A 241 4.67 8.02 25.46
N MET A 242 5.42 6.97 25.16
CA MET A 242 5.75 6.55 23.80
C MET A 242 5.06 5.22 23.51
N ILE A 243 5.26 4.69 22.30
CA ILE A 243 4.60 3.45 21.90
C ILE A 243 5.31 2.22 22.47
N ALA A 244 4.51 1.32 23.05
CA ALA A 244 4.91 0.00 23.51
C ALA A 244 4.66 -1.04 22.42
N THR A 245 5.69 -1.79 22.04
CA THR A 245 5.62 -2.79 20.95
C THR A 245 6.76 -3.81 21.04
N THR A 246 6.76 -4.80 20.14
CA THR A 246 7.85 -5.77 19.96
C THR A 246 9.09 -5.10 19.39
N ASP A 247 10.26 -5.72 19.59
CA ASP A 247 11.53 -5.25 19.05
C ASP A 247 12.42 -6.43 18.64
N LEU A 248 13.54 -6.13 17.97
CA LEU A 248 14.47 -7.15 17.52
C LEU A 248 14.96 -8.05 18.66
N LYS A 249 15.48 -9.22 18.28
CA LYS A 249 16.07 -10.20 19.22
C LYS A 249 15.06 -10.68 20.27
N ASN A 250 13.78 -10.76 19.89
CA ASN A 250 12.70 -11.23 20.76
C ASN A 250 12.59 -10.41 22.06
N THR A 251 12.69 -9.08 21.92
CA THR A 251 12.56 -8.13 23.04
C THR A 251 11.33 -7.26 22.85
N CYS A 252 11.04 -6.43 23.85
CA CYS A 252 9.96 -5.44 23.82
C CYS A 252 10.56 -4.06 24.01
N THR A 253 9.92 -3.03 23.44
CA THR A 253 10.31 -1.64 23.63
C THR A 253 9.10 -0.81 24.03
N THR A 254 9.32 0.21 24.86
CA THR A 254 8.35 1.26 25.20
C THR A 254 8.81 2.62 24.68
N LYS A 255 9.73 2.60 23.70
CA LYS A 255 10.42 3.79 23.17
C LYS A 255 10.25 3.94 21.66
N HIS A 256 9.20 3.36 21.07
CA HIS A 256 8.90 3.61 19.66
C HIS A 256 8.20 4.97 19.51
N THR A 257 8.61 5.75 18.51
CA THR A 257 8.33 7.20 18.39
C THR A 257 8.14 7.60 16.93
N GLY A 258 7.66 8.83 16.71
CA GLY A 258 7.48 9.42 15.38
C GLY A 258 6.14 9.07 14.73
N THR A 259 5.84 9.71 13.60
CA THR A 259 4.66 9.40 12.78
C THR A 259 4.70 7.98 12.23
N SER A 260 5.89 7.38 12.15
CA SER A 260 6.07 5.96 11.83
C SER A 260 5.38 4.99 12.79
N ALA A 261 5.13 5.39 14.04
CA ALA A 261 4.34 4.58 15.00
C ALA A 261 2.83 4.87 14.88
N SER A 262 2.45 6.03 14.34
CA SER A 262 1.03 6.34 14.13
C SER A 262 0.40 5.54 12.98
N ALA A 263 1.12 5.39 11.85
CA ALA A 263 0.60 4.67 10.69
C ALA A 263 0.26 3.18 10.97
N PRO A 264 1.10 2.39 11.68
CA PRO A 264 0.76 1.02 12.06
C PRO A 264 -0.47 0.90 12.95
N LEU A 265 -0.66 1.81 13.92
CA LEU A 265 -1.89 1.83 14.73
C LEU A 265 -3.13 2.05 13.86
N ALA A 266 -3.06 2.98 12.89
CA ALA A 266 -4.14 3.20 11.94
C ALA A 266 -4.39 1.95 11.08
N ALA A 267 -3.35 1.30 10.57
CA ALA A 267 -3.46 0.06 9.81
C ALA A 267 -4.15 -1.05 10.63
N GLY A 268 -3.84 -1.17 11.92
CA GLY A 268 -4.53 -2.08 12.83
C GLY A 268 -6.02 -1.76 13.00
N ILE A 269 -6.38 -0.48 13.17
CA ILE A 269 -7.80 -0.06 13.25
C ILE A 269 -8.54 -0.40 11.95
N LEU A 270 -7.92 -0.18 10.80
CA LEU A 270 -8.51 -0.51 9.51
C LEU A 270 -8.66 -2.03 9.31
N ALA A 271 -7.74 -2.84 9.84
CA ALA A 271 -7.89 -4.30 9.82
C ALA A 271 -9.15 -4.76 10.60
N LEU A 272 -9.45 -4.15 11.75
CA LEU A 272 -10.68 -4.41 12.50
C LEU A 272 -11.95 -4.05 11.68
N ALA A 273 -11.88 -2.97 10.90
CA ALA A 273 -12.97 -2.54 10.02
C ALA A 273 -13.24 -3.57 8.90
N LEU A 274 -12.17 -4.06 8.28
CA LEU A 274 -12.26 -5.06 7.22
C LEU A 274 -12.74 -6.42 7.75
N GLN A 275 -12.48 -6.73 9.01
CA GLN A 275 -12.97 -7.95 9.65
C GLN A 275 -14.50 -7.99 9.70
N VAL A 276 -15.15 -6.86 9.98
CA VAL A 276 -16.63 -6.78 10.03
C VAL A 276 -17.27 -6.55 8.67
N ASN A 277 -16.55 -5.90 7.74
CA ASN A 277 -17.02 -5.67 6.39
C ASN A 277 -15.86 -5.73 5.40
N ASP A 278 -15.65 -6.90 4.81
CA ASP A 278 -14.60 -7.12 3.84
C ASP A 278 -14.91 -6.47 2.47
N ASN A 279 -16.15 -6.02 2.23
CA ASN A 279 -16.61 -5.40 0.97
C ASN A 279 -16.26 -3.92 0.84
N LEU A 280 -15.72 -3.30 1.90
CA LEU A 280 -15.25 -1.93 1.86
C LEU A 280 -14.17 -1.74 0.80
N THR A 281 -14.38 -0.77 -0.08
CA THR A 281 -13.37 -0.33 -1.05
C THR A 281 -12.35 0.59 -0.41
N TRP A 282 -11.20 0.80 -1.05
CA TRP A 282 -10.18 1.76 -0.58
C TRP A 282 -10.74 3.17 -0.35
N ARG A 283 -11.75 3.60 -1.14
CA ARG A 283 -12.43 4.89 -0.94
C ARG A 283 -13.43 4.85 0.21
N ASP A 284 -14.16 3.76 0.38
CA ASP A 284 -15.07 3.62 1.53
C ASP A 284 -14.30 3.80 2.84
N ILE A 285 -13.09 3.26 2.92
CA ILE A 285 -12.18 3.44 4.06
C ILE A 285 -11.86 4.92 4.29
N GLN A 286 -11.49 5.67 3.25
CA GLN A 286 -11.20 7.11 3.39
C GLN A 286 -12.43 7.91 3.86
N HIS A 287 -13.62 7.55 3.37
CA HIS A 287 -14.87 8.15 3.82
C HIS A 287 -15.18 7.80 5.28
N LEU A 288 -15.07 6.52 5.66
CA LEU A 288 -15.28 6.06 7.03
C LEU A 288 -14.38 6.81 8.00
N ILE A 289 -13.09 6.97 7.69
CA ILE A 289 -12.14 7.74 8.49
C ILE A 289 -12.66 9.17 8.72
N ALA A 290 -13.09 9.87 7.67
CA ALA A 290 -13.62 11.24 7.80
C ALA A 290 -14.88 11.32 8.66
N TRP A 291 -15.74 10.30 8.60
CA TRP A 291 -17.00 10.23 9.37
C TRP A 291 -16.80 9.83 10.83
N SER A 292 -15.81 8.99 11.13
CA SER A 292 -15.65 8.37 12.46
C SER A 292 -14.54 8.99 13.30
N SER A 293 -13.63 9.78 12.73
CA SER A 293 -12.57 10.44 13.49
C SER A 293 -13.11 11.52 14.43
N GLU A 294 -12.47 11.66 15.59
CA GLU A 294 -12.91 12.53 16.67
C GLU A 294 -12.05 13.79 16.80
N TYR A 295 -12.70 14.95 16.74
CA TYR A 295 -12.08 16.24 17.02
C TYR A 295 -11.87 16.47 18.53
N SER A 296 -12.79 15.98 19.37
CA SER A 296 -12.88 16.35 20.80
C SER A 296 -11.57 16.13 21.58
N PRO A 297 -10.87 14.99 21.46
CA PRO A 297 -9.60 14.76 22.16
C PRO A 297 -8.47 15.70 21.75
N LEU A 298 -8.59 16.36 20.58
CA LEU A 298 -7.56 17.20 19.98
C LEU A 298 -7.99 18.68 19.91
N SER A 299 -9.12 19.02 20.56
CA SER A 299 -9.81 20.31 20.42
C SER A 299 -9.03 21.52 20.94
N GLU A 300 -8.10 21.31 21.88
CA GLU A 300 -7.27 22.37 22.46
C GLU A 300 -6.17 22.89 21.52
N ASN A 301 -6.00 22.27 20.35
CA ASN A 301 -5.02 22.70 19.36
C ASN A 301 -5.60 23.76 18.43
N PRO A 302 -4.85 24.81 18.06
CA PRO A 302 -5.34 25.82 17.13
C PRO A 302 -5.43 25.30 15.70
N GLY A 303 -6.24 25.97 14.87
CA GLY A 303 -6.34 25.71 13.43
C GLY A 303 -7.50 24.80 13.01
N TRP A 304 -8.37 24.39 13.94
CA TRP A 304 -9.60 23.69 13.61
C TRP A 304 -10.60 24.60 12.90
N PHE A 305 -11.22 24.10 11.85
CA PHE A 305 -12.38 24.72 11.22
C PHE A 305 -13.38 23.64 10.79
N LYS A 306 -14.64 24.02 10.64
CA LYS A 306 -15.69 23.15 10.12
C LYS A 306 -15.80 23.37 8.61
N ASN A 307 -15.60 22.32 7.82
CA ASN A 307 -15.69 22.41 6.36
C ASN A 307 -17.16 22.48 5.88
N ALA A 308 -17.36 22.68 4.58
CA ALA A 308 -18.69 22.81 3.98
C ALA A 308 -19.56 21.54 4.10
N ALA A 309 -18.95 20.36 4.27
CA ALA A 309 -19.64 19.10 4.52
C ALA A 309 -19.97 18.87 6.01
N GLY A 310 -19.59 19.80 6.88
CA GLY A 310 -19.88 19.74 8.31
C GLY A 310 -18.86 18.96 9.14
N PHE A 311 -17.72 18.57 8.58
CA PHE A 311 -16.65 17.89 9.32
C PHE A 311 -15.65 18.89 9.89
N TRP A 312 -15.15 18.60 11.09
CA TRP A 312 -13.99 19.29 11.64
C TRP A 312 -12.73 18.85 10.91
N PHE A 313 -11.88 19.82 10.56
CA PHE A 313 -10.60 19.56 9.92
C PHE A 313 -9.51 20.46 10.49
N ASN A 314 -8.30 19.94 10.55
CA ASN A 314 -7.08 20.66 10.92
C ASN A 314 -5.91 20.08 10.12
N SER A 315 -5.08 20.92 9.48
CA SER A 315 -3.94 20.44 8.68
C SER A 315 -2.87 19.68 9.48
N ARG A 316 -2.93 19.72 10.82
CA ARG A 316 -2.10 18.92 11.72
C ARG A 316 -2.68 17.54 12.03
N PHE A 317 -4.01 17.42 11.99
CA PHE A 317 -4.72 16.26 12.53
C PHE A 317 -5.69 15.59 11.55
N GLY A 318 -5.82 16.13 10.34
CA GLY A 318 -6.85 15.75 9.38
C GLY A 318 -8.24 15.94 9.98
N PHE A 319 -9.09 14.91 9.84
CA PHE A 319 -10.43 14.87 10.43
C PHE A 319 -10.44 14.58 11.95
N GLY A 320 -9.29 14.30 12.56
CA GLY A 320 -9.15 14.06 14.00
C GLY A 320 -8.57 12.71 14.36
N LEU A 321 -8.69 12.36 15.63
CA LEU A 321 -8.17 11.12 16.19
C LEU A 321 -9.02 9.92 15.73
N MET A 322 -8.40 8.88 15.19
CA MET A 322 -9.13 7.68 14.77
C MET A 322 -9.77 6.98 15.97
N ASN A 323 -11.10 6.80 15.92
CA ASN A 323 -11.85 6.03 16.89
C ASN A 323 -12.19 4.65 16.32
N ALA A 324 -11.54 3.61 16.83
CA ALA A 324 -11.72 2.24 16.34
C ALA A 324 -13.16 1.74 16.50
N TYR A 325 -13.81 2.04 17.63
CA TYR A 325 -15.19 1.62 17.87
C TYR A 325 -16.16 2.28 16.88
N ALA A 326 -16.09 3.60 16.72
CA ALA A 326 -16.94 4.33 15.78
C ALA A 326 -16.73 3.86 14.33
N LEU A 327 -15.48 3.64 13.93
CA LEU A 327 -15.12 3.18 12.59
C LEU A 327 -15.65 1.77 12.30
N VAL A 328 -15.48 0.83 13.24
CA VAL A 328 -15.99 -0.54 13.11
C VAL A 328 -17.52 -0.56 13.10
N MET A 329 -18.17 0.19 13.99
CA MET A 329 -19.63 0.26 14.03
C MET A 329 -20.22 0.87 12.75
N ALA A 330 -19.59 1.89 12.19
CA ALA A 330 -19.99 2.47 10.91
C ALA A 330 -19.77 1.50 9.73
N SER A 331 -18.74 0.65 9.81
CA SER A 331 -18.41 -0.34 8.78
C SER A 331 -19.48 -1.42 8.60
N ILE A 332 -20.16 -1.85 9.68
CA ILE A 332 -21.13 -2.97 9.66
C ILE A 332 -22.25 -2.76 8.63
N ASN A 333 -22.80 -1.55 8.55
CA ASN A 333 -23.91 -1.20 7.64
C ASN A 333 -23.51 -0.14 6.60
N TRP A 334 -22.22 -0.07 6.27
CA TRP A 334 -21.73 0.91 5.31
C TRP A 334 -22.25 0.62 3.89
N THR A 335 -22.75 1.64 3.22
CA THR A 335 -23.13 1.57 1.81
C THR A 335 -21.99 2.11 0.95
N THR A 336 -21.47 1.27 0.04
CA THR A 336 -20.35 1.63 -0.83
C THR A 336 -20.62 2.91 -1.62
N VAL A 337 -19.62 3.80 -1.64
CA VAL A 337 -19.71 5.07 -2.36
C VAL A 337 -19.76 4.89 -3.88
N PRO A 338 -20.38 5.82 -4.63
CA PRO A 338 -20.41 5.78 -6.10
C PRO A 338 -19.03 5.73 -6.73
N GLU A 339 -18.95 5.29 -7.99
CA GLU A 339 -17.68 5.22 -8.73
C GLU A 339 -16.94 6.56 -8.77
N LYS A 340 -15.60 6.48 -8.68
CA LYS A 340 -14.74 7.67 -8.70
C LYS A 340 -14.83 8.34 -10.06
N THR A 341 -15.26 9.60 -10.09
CA THR A 341 -15.26 10.43 -11.30
C THR A 341 -14.21 11.52 -11.14
N ILE A 342 -13.49 11.85 -12.22
CA ILE A 342 -12.48 12.93 -12.23
C ILE A 342 -12.97 14.01 -13.19
N CYS A 343 -13.21 15.21 -12.66
CA CYS A 343 -13.43 16.40 -13.47
C CYS A 343 -12.10 17.13 -13.62
N LYS A 344 -11.51 17.11 -14.83
CA LYS A 344 -10.28 17.83 -15.12
C LYS A 344 -10.62 19.20 -15.69
N VAL A 345 -10.13 20.25 -15.05
CA VAL A 345 -10.20 21.61 -15.57
C VAL A 345 -8.86 21.90 -16.25
N ASP A 346 -8.84 21.84 -17.57
CA ASP A 346 -7.69 22.29 -18.33
C ASP A 346 -7.68 23.82 -18.31
N ASN A 347 -6.71 24.42 -17.63
CA ASN A 347 -6.51 25.88 -17.70
C ASN A 347 -6.04 26.23 -19.11
N VAL A 348 -6.96 26.70 -19.95
CA VAL A 348 -6.66 27.16 -21.33
C VAL A 348 -5.93 28.52 -21.34
N TYR A 349 -5.65 29.12 -20.19
CA TYR A 349 -4.95 30.41 -20.10
C TYR A 349 -3.96 30.43 -18.93
N MET A 350 -2.70 30.16 -19.22
CA MET A 350 -1.53 30.71 -18.54
C MET A 350 -0.49 31.10 -19.58
#